data_AF-A0A2E7FL39-F1
#
_entry.id   AF-A0A2E7FL39-F1
#
_cell.length_a   1.000
_cell.length_b   1.000
_cell.length_c   1.000
_cell.angle_alpha   90.00
_cell.angle_beta   90.00
_cell.angle_gamma   90.00
#
_symmetry.space_group_name_H-M   'P 1'
#
loop_
_entity.id
_entity.type
_entity.pdbx_description
1 polymer ?
#
loop_
_entity_poly.entity_id
_entity_poly.type
_entity_poly.pdbx_seq_one_letter_code
_entity_poly.pdbx_strand_id
1 'polypeptide(L)'
;MMHFFGKTVQVASATLSLFFLMDAGWSQSALSEAGVGDDGQFLVELDAYVKYGGNIDVIDGFTGKNYHSDNAVVKAIHTSFPKIMGGLHNRLLELEAKHMAFQMTQGITHGRKLTVLADAFGIKGFELDDESWLRKERTILARLRAKPFFQIKEIIVWEKEGLSERALRGNRLAQNLRFNPDSLTWERRVLTEWEVTIRNKRNLKIVNKWQGLNLDTNKGFHISETLPNSVYVNAFREVKVSYPIIVSRTKDSEEQITQIQRQIVRNLSYLYDPFSWAARRNTRFRTKFSSSLVNHMKNRSYRVNDREWFDAAICNFLNDMVTVEMYGLKEVYSLYTTRRFANDRYLLGLAMDPLNWLEGEDRSQSSRKGPVRVRFSFNNSEGARFAMLDMYLRYGYAFGENLRSKLVALKKKEFGRALVEQAIEEVSGVPAETYIKAALKAQAEGVLQYWEKLSTHP
;
A
#
# COMPACT_ATOMS: atom_id res chain seq x y z
N MET A 1 25.72 -43.09 -38.69
CA MET A 1 26.85 -42.13 -38.74
C MET A 1 26.40 -40.96 -39.59
N MET A 2 26.10 -39.83 -38.93
CA MET A 2 26.92 -38.58 -38.96
C MET A 2 26.48 -37.68 -40.12
N HIS A 3 26.27 -36.37 -40.02
CA HIS A 3 26.11 -35.36 -38.97
C HIS A 3 25.55 -34.15 -39.78
N PHE A 4 24.44 -33.52 -39.40
CA PHE A 4 24.38 -32.27 -38.61
C PHE A 4 25.14 -31.07 -39.18
N PHE A 5 24.40 -29.98 -39.42
CA PHE A 5 24.59 -28.58 -39.00
C PHE A 5 23.65 -27.75 -39.93
N GLY A 6 22.64 -27.02 -39.48
CA GLY A 6 22.55 -26.19 -38.27
C GLY A 6 22.49 -24.73 -38.73
N LYS A 7 21.28 -24.21 -38.95
CA LYS A 7 21.04 -22.75 -39.03
C LYS A 7 20.15 -22.34 -37.86
N THR A 8 20.84 -21.76 -36.91
CA THR A 8 20.40 -21.12 -35.68
C THR A 8 19.37 -20.04 -35.95
N VAL A 9 18.20 -20.18 -35.34
CA VAL A 9 17.28 -19.07 -35.08
C VAL A 9 17.91 -18.25 -33.96
N GLN A 10 18.33 -17.04 -34.31
CA GLN A 10 18.82 -16.05 -33.34
C GLN A 10 17.60 -15.55 -32.55
N VAL A 11 17.31 -16.23 -31.45
CA VAL A 11 16.42 -15.72 -30.40
C VAL A 11 17.13 -14.51 -29.81
N ALA A 12 16.69 -13.31 -30.20
CA ALA A 12 17.02 -12.11 -29.47
C ALA A 12 16.38 -12.26 -28.08
N SER A 13 17.18 -12.72 -27.12
CA SER A 13 16.91 -12.61 -25.70
C SER A 13 16.71 -11.13 -25.37
N ALA A 14 15.46 -10.67 -25.40
CA ALA A 14 15.06 -9.47 -24.69
C ALA A 14 15.14 -9.81 -23.20
N THR A 15 16.32 -9.58 -22.63
CA THR A 15 16.55 -9.46 -21.18
C THR A 15 15.67 -8.34 -20.66
N LEU A 16 14.41 -8.67 -20.39
CA LEU A 16 13.52 -7.86 -19.57
C LEU A 16 13.98 -8.05 -18.12
N SER A 17 14.97 -7.24 -17.74
CA SER A 17 15.38 -7.06 -16.36
C SER A 17 14.23 -6.42 -15.58
N LEU A 18 13.26 -7.24 -15.18
CA LEU A 18 12.26 -6.90 -14.17
C LEU A 18 12.99 -6.77 -12.84
N PHE A 19 13.40 -5.53 -12.51
CA PHE A 19 13.79 -5.15 -11.16
C PHE A 19 12.58 -5.26 -10.23
N PHE A 20 12.39 -6.45 -9.65
CA PHE A 20 11.69 -6.62 -8.39
C PHE A 20 12.68 -6.32 -7.26
N LEU A 21 12.80 -5.04 -6.92
CA LEU A 21 13.33 -4.58 -5.64
C LEU A 21 12.26 -3.68 -5.02
N MET A 22 11.38 -4.29 -4.22
CA MET A 22 10.70 -3.60 -3.13
C MET A 22 11.60 -3.74 -1.89
N ASP A 23 12.75 -3.06 -1.94
CA ASP A 23 13.53 -2.70 -0.75
C ASP A 23 13.30 -1.20 -0.54
N ALA A 24 13.08 -0.76 0.69
CA ALA A 24 12.88 0.61 1.15
C ALA A 24 14.15 1.47 1.06
N GLY A 25 14.73 1.51 -0.14
CA GLY A 25 15.42 2.68 -0.67
C GLY A 25 14.49 3.83 -1.07
N TRP A 26 13.21 3.77 -0.68
CA TRP A 26 12.10 4.62 -1.16
C TRP A 26 12.19 6.10 -0.77
N SER A 27 13.12 6.52 0.12
CA SER A 27 13.17 7.92 0.60
C SER A 27 14.43 8.72 0.27
N GLN A 28 15.54 8.11 -0.15
CA GLN A 28 16.81 8.84 -0.32
C GLN A 28 17.28 9.04 -1.76
N SER A 29 16.95 8.15 -2.69
CA SER A 29 17.55 8.21 -4.04
C SER A 29 16.70 8.93 -5.11
N ALA A 30 15.42 9.21 -4.86
CA ALA A 30 14.51 9.76 -5.87
C ALA A 30 14.35 11.29 -5.84
N LEU A 31 15.05 11.97 -4.91
CA LEU A 31 14.96 13.42 -4.70
C LEU A 31 16.31 14.13 -4.91
N SER A 32 17.39 13.39 -5.21
CA SER A 32 18.72 13.96 -5.45
C SER A 32 18.94 14.47 -6.87
N GLU A 33 18.00 14.22 -7.80
CA GLU A 33 18.11 14.62 -9.21
C GLU A 33 16.98 15.58 -9.63
N ALA A 34 16.73 16.62 -8.82
CA ALA A 34 15.99 17.79 -9.30
C ALA A 34 16.91 18.63 -10.21
N GLY A 35 17.26 18.08 -11.37
CA GLY A 35 17.93 18.76 -12.46
C GLY A 35 16.91 19.52 -13.30
N VAL A 36 17.14 20.82 -13.44
CA VAL A 36 16.34 21.78 -14.21
C VAL A 36 16.46 21.48 -15.71
N GLY A 37 15.32 21.31 -16.42
CA GLY A 37 15.20 21.55 -17.87
C GLY A 37 14.33 20.57 -18.67
N ASP A 38 13.18 21.03 -19.18
CA ASP A 38 12.86 21.25 -20.61
C ASP A 38 11.37 21.71 -20.73
N ASP A 39 11.03 22.45 -21.79
CA ASP A 39 9.89 23.40 -21.82
C ASP A 39 8.47 22.79 -21.66
N GLY A 40 8.30 21.48 -21.84
CA GLY A 40 7.06 20.75 -21.51
C GLY A 40 6.92 20.41 -20.02
N GLN A 41 8.05 20.25 -19.33
CA GLN A 41 8.16 20.02 -17.88
C GLN A 41 7.84 21.31 -17.12
N PHE A 42 8.18 22.47 -17.69
CA PHE A 42 7.88 23.80 -17.17
C PHE A 42 6.36 24.07 -17.03
N LEU A 43 5.53 23.68 -18.01
CA LEU A 43 4.07 23.86 -17.93
C LEU A 43 3.41 22.96 -16.88
N VAL A 44 3.92 21.73 -16.71
CA VAL A 44 3.48 20.79 -15.67
C VAL A 44 3.96 21.25 -14.28
N GLU A 45 5.18 21.79 -14.19
CA GLU A 45 5.72 22.44 -12.99
C GLU A 45 4.95 23.69 -12.61
N LEU A 46 4.55 24.53 -13.58
CA LEU A 46 3.72 25.71 -13.34
C LEU A 46 2.33 25.32 -12.82
N ASP A 47 1.68 24.31 -13.41
CA ASP A 47 0.35 23.85 -12.98
C ASP A 47 0.41 23.20 -11.58
N ALA A 48 1.49 22.46 -11.27
CA ALA A 48 1.75 21.95 -9.92
C ALA A 48 2.05 23.06 -8.91
N TYR A 49 2.81 24.08 -9.32
CA TYR A 49 3.11 25.28 -8.54
C TYR A 49 1.85 26.13 -8.28
N VAL A 50 0.94 26.26 -9.25
CA VAL A 50 -0.35 26.94 -9.08
C VAL A 50 -1.28 26.14 -8.14
N LYS A 51 -1.19 24.80 -8.14
CA LYS A 51 -2.02 23.93 -7.30
C LYS A 51 -1.56 23.80 -5.85
N TYR A 52 -0.26 23.91 -5.58
CA TYR A 52 0.31 23.71 -4.24
C TYR A 52 1.12 24.91 -3.70
N GLY A 53 1.57 25.80 -4.57
CA GLY A 53 2.48 26.93 -4.28
C GLY A 53 1.77 28.27 -4.11
N GLY A 54 0.55 28.28 -3.57
CA GLY A 54 -0.06 29.52 -3.08
C GLY A 54 0.79 30.16 -1.97
N ASN A 55 0.49 31.42 -1.60
CA ASN A 55 1.13 32.07 -0.45
C ASN A 55 1.02 31.18 0.79
N ILE A 56 2.18 30.76 1.30
CA ILE A 56 2.31 30.05 2.56
C ILE A 56 2.55 31.11 3.63
N ASP A 57 1.65 31.17 4.60
CA ASP A 57 1.78 32.08 5.73
C ASP A 57 2.93 31.61 6.62
N VAL A 58 3.76 32.54 7.08
CA VAL A 58 4.84 32.24 8.04
C VAL A 58 4.42 32.82 9.37
N ILE A 59 4.23 31.96 10.36
CA ILE A 59 3.71 32.31 11.68
C ILE A 59 4.80 32.07 12.72
N ASP A 60 5.01 33.05 13.59
CA ASP A 60 5.83 32.88 14.78
C ASP A 60 5.10 31.97 15.79
N GLY A 61 5.71 30.84 16.11
CA GLY A 61 5.14 29.84 17.00
C GLY A 61 4.89 30.35 18.42
N PHE A 62 5.68 31.31 18.92
CA PHE A 62 5.50 31.84 20.26
C PHE A 62 4.34 32.83 20.37
N THR A 63 4.15 33.66 19.34
CA THR A 63 3.16 34.75 19.37
C THR A 63 1.88 34.45 18.60
N GLY A 64 1.92 33.48 17.67
CA GLY A 64 0.82 33.17 16.75
C GLY A 64 0.55 34.25 15.71
N LYS A 65 1.43 35.25 15.57
CA LYS A 65 1.34 36.32 14.58
C LYS A 65 2.24 36.03 13.37
N ASN A 66 2.10 36.83 12.32
CA ASN A 66 3.01 36.78 11.17
C ASN A 66 4.46 36.91 11.65
N TYR A 67 5.33 36.06 11.10
CA TYR A 67 6.74 36.06 11.41
C TYR A 67 7.41 37.29 10.77
N HIS A 68 7.95 38.17 11.60
CA HIS A 68 8.54 39.44 11.16
C HIS A 68 10.07 39.51 11.33
N SER A 69 10.69 38.50 11.95
CA SER A 69 12.14 38.49 12.15
C SER A 69 12.87 38.30 10.82
N ASP A 70 13.95 39.06 10.61
CA ASP A 70 14.83 38.86 9.47
C ASP A 70 15.75 37.65 9.69
N ASN A 71 15.23 36.46 9.42
CA ASN A 71 15.97 35.21 9.52
C ASN A 71 16.19 34.61 8.13
N ALA A 72 17.46 34.54 7.72
CA ALA A 72 17.88 34.02 6.42
C ALA A 72 17.40 32.58 6.17
N VAL A 73 17.43 31.72 7.20
CA VAL A 73 16.94 30.35 7.13
C VAL A 73 15.44 30.34 6.84
N VAL A 74 14.65 31.13 7.58
CA VAL A 74 13.20 31.18 7.39
C VAL A 74 12.84 31.67 6.00
N LYS A 75 13.51 32.72 5.49
CA LYS A 75 13.32 33.23 4.12
C LYS A 75 13.65 32.18 3.06
N ALA A 76 14.77 31.47 3.22
CA ALA A 76 15.18 30.41 2.31
C ALA A 76 14.20 29.22 2.31
N ILE A 77 13.75 28.80 3.49
CA ILE A 77 12.72 27.75 3.61
C ILE A 77 11.42 28.21 2.97
N HIS A 78 10.90 29.39 3.30
CA HIS A 78 9.68 29.94 2.70
C HIS A 78 9.74 29.98 1.17
N THR A 79 10.88 30.39 0.60
CA THR A 79 11.10 30.46 -0.85
C THR A 79 11.17 29.07 -1.51
N SER A 80 11.81 28.10 -0.85
CA SER A 80 12.00 26.74 -1.39
C SER A 80 10.78 25.83 -1.22
N PHE A 81 9.93 26.09 -0.23
CA PHE A 81 8.83 25.22 0.16
C PHE A 81 7.82 24.98 -0.98
N PRO A 82 7.35 26.00 -1.72
CA PRO A 82 6.47 25.81 -2.88
C PRO A 82 7.07 24.92 -3.96
N LYS A 83 8.38 25.04 -4.23
CA LYS A 83 9.09 24.21 -5.21
C LYS A 83 9.13 22.74 -4.77
N ILE A 84 9.45 22.50 -3.50
CA ILE A 84 9.44 21.15 -2.91
C ILE A 84 8.05 20.52 -3.02
N MET A 85 6.99 21.26 -2.70
CA MET A 85 5.61 20.80 -2.79
C MET A 85 5.16 20.50 -4.22
N GLY A 86 5.51 21.36 -5.18
CA GLY A 86 5.23 21.16 -6.60
C GLY A 86 5.92 19.90 -7.15
N GLY A 87 7.22 19.73 -6.84
CA GLY A 87 7.99 18.54 -7.22
C GLY A 87 7.41 17.24 -6.66
N LEU A 88 7.03 17.23 -5.37
CA LEU A 88 6.38 16.08 -4.76
C LEU A 88 5.05 15.74 -5.44
N HIS A 89 4.22 16.75 -5.73
CA HIS A 89 2.94 16.53 -6.40
C HIS A 89 3.11 15.89 -7.78
N ASN A 90 4.05 16.39 -8.58
CA ASN A 90 4.37 15.83 -9.89
C ASN A 90 4.81 14.37 -9.77
N ARG A 91 5.65 14.07 -8.79
CA ARG A 91 6.08 12.68 -8.54
C ARG A 91 4.93 11.78 -8.15
N LEU A 92 4.01 12.25 -7.30
CA LEU A 92 2.82 11.49 -6.92
C LEU A 92 1.91 11.22 -8.13
N LEU A 93 1.68 12.24 -8.97
CA LEU A 93 0.92 12.09 -10.21
C LEU A 93 1.54 11.06 -11.14
N GLU A 94 2.85 11.10 -11.33
CA GLU A 94 3.60 10.15 -12.17
C GLU A 94 3.45 8.71 -11.66
N LEU A 95 3.62 8.49 -10.36
CA LEU A 95 3.49 7.18 -9.73
C LEU A 95 2.06 6.63 -9.84
N GLU A 96 1.05 7.47 -9.65
CA GLU A 96 -0.35 7.09 -9.80
C GLU A 96 -0.68 6.74 -11.26
N ALA A 97 -0.19 7.53 -12.21
CA ALA A 97 -0.38 7.26 -13.64
C ALA A 97 0.31 5.95 -14.06
N LYS A 98 1.54 5.71 -13.63
CA LYS A 98 2.29 4.46 -13.88
C LYS A 98 1.56 3.25 -13.34
N HIS A 99 1.06 3.33 -12.11
CA HIS A 99 0.29 2.22 -11.56
C HIS A 99 -1.03 2.00 -12.29
N MET A 100 -1.76 3.06 -12.67
CA MET A 100 -2.97 2.92 -13.47
C MET A 100 -2.68 2.23 -14.80
N ALA A 101 -1.59 2.60 -15.48
CA ALA A 101 -1.15 1.93 -16.71
C ALA A 101 -0.82 0.45 -16.47
N PHE A 102 -0.15 0.10 -15.36
CA PHE A 102 0.11 -1.28 -14.97
C PHE A 102 -1.19 -2.08 -14.77
N GLN A 103 -2.17 -1.54 -14.03
CA GLN A 103 -3.45 -2.23 -13.81
C GLN A 103 -4.26 -2.36 -15.10
N MET A 104 -4.24 -1.35 -15.97
CA MET A 104 -4.90 -1.40 -17.28
C MET A 104 -4.24 -2.39 -18.26
N THR A 105 -3.05 -2.92 -17.96
CA THR A 105 -2.35 -3.87 -18.83
C THR A 105 -2.28 -5.26 -18.18
N GLN A 106 -1.44 -5.39 -17.16
CA GLN A 106 -1.23 -6.64 -16.42
C GLN A 106 -2.49 -7.05 -15.67
N GLY A 107 -3.19 -6.08 -15.10
CA GLY A 107 -4.43 -6.35 -14.39
C GLY A 107 -5.53 -6.92 -15.29
N ILE A 108 -5.78 -6.31 -16.46
CA ILE A 108 -6.75 -6.82 -17.44
C ILE A 108 -6.32 -8.22 -17.92
N THR A 109 -5.03 -8.43 -18.16
CA THR A 109 -4.49 -9.73 -18.57
C THR A 109 -4.73 -10.81 -17.51
N HIS A 110 -4.49 -10.50 -16.23
CA HIS A 110 -4.80 -11.39 -15.11
C HIS A 110 -6.29 -11.72 -15.08
N GLY A 111 -7.15 -10.71 -15.19
CA GLY A 111 -8.60 -10.88 -15.22
C GLY A 111 -9.04 -11.85 -16.32
N ARG A 112 -8.54 -11.65 -17.55
CA ARG A 112 -8.83 -12.52 -18.70
C ARG A 112 -8.36 -13.96 -18.47
N LYS A 113 -7.13 -14.17 -18.00
CA LYS A 113 -6.61 -15.51 -17.69
C LYS A 113 -7.45 -16.19 -16.62
N LEU A 114 -7.82 -15.46 -15.56
CA LEU A 114 -8.67 -15.99 -14.50
C LEU A 114 -10.08 -16.32 -15.01
N THR A 115 -10.66 -15.52 -15.91
CA THR A 115 -11.95 -15.84 -16.56
C THR A 115 -11.88 -17.14 -17.34
N VAL A 116 -10.88 -17.31 -18.21
CA VAL A 116 -10.69 -18.54 -18.99
C VAL A 116 -10.52 -19.75 -18.06
N LEU A 117 -9.71 -19.62 -17.01
CA LEU A 117 -9.47 -20.68 -16.04
C LEU A 117 -10.73 -21.01 -15.22
N ALA A 118 -11.46 -19.99 -14.76
CA ALA A 118 -12.71 -20.16 -14.02
C ALA A 118 -13.77 -20.89 -14.87
N ASP A 119 -13.92 -20.50 -16.15
CA ASP A 119 -14.83 -21.17 -17.08
C ASP A 119 -14.45 -22.64 -17.27
N ALA A 120 -13.15 -22.96 -17.38
CA ALA A 120 -12.67 -24.34 -17.50
C ALA A 120 -13.02 -25.19 -16.26
N PHE A 121 -13.04 -24.59 -15.06
CA PHE A 121 -13.49 -25.20 -13.80
C PHE A 121 -15.01 -25.21 -13.62
N GLY A 122 -15.78 -24.83 -14.64
CA GLY A 122 -17.24 -24.81 -14.62
C GLY A 122 -17.85 -23.59 -13.94
N ILE A 123 -17.04 -22.59 -13.58
CA ILE A 123 -17.47 -21.33 -12.98
C ILE A 123 -17.83 -20.35 -14.11
N LYS A 124 -18.92 -20.65 -14.82
CA LYS A 124 -19.25 -19.99 -16.09
C LYS A 124 -19.53 -18.49 -15.96
N GLY A 125 -19.16 -17.70 -16.97
CA GLY A 125 -19.60 -16.32 -17.12
C GLY A 125 -19.11 -15.40 -16.00
N PHE A 126 -17.97 -15.74 -15.39
CA PHE A 126 -17.25 -14.84 -14.52
C PHE A 126 -16.48 -13.84 -15.37
N GLU A 127 -16.74 -12.56 -15.17
CA GLU A 127 -15.98 -11.48 -15.78
C GLU A 127 -15.68 -10.43 -14.71
N LEU A 128 -14.47 -9.88 -14.76
CA LEU A 128 -14.11 -8.79 -13.89
C LEU A 128 -14.67 -7.50 -14.49
N ASP A 129 -15.49 -6.79 -13.72
CA ASP A 129 -16.00 -5.48 -14.12
C ASP A 129 -14.87 -4.43 -14.11
N ASP A 130 -14.34 -4.15 -15.30
CA ASP A 130 -13.28 -3.18 -15.57
C ASP A 130 -13.66 -1.75 -15.19
N GLU A 131 -14.96 -1.41 -15.14
CA GLU A 131 -15.41 -0.08 -14.76
C GLU A 131 -15.41 0.11 -13.25
N SER A 132 -15.93 -0.85 -12.49
CA SER A 132 -15.98 -0.73 -11.03
C SER A 132 -14.65 -1.03 -10.35
N TRP A 133 -13.80 -1.85 -10.95
CA TRP A 133 -12.54 -2.27 -10.36
C TRP A 133 -11.58 -1.11 -10.09
N LEU A 134 -11.42 -0.21 -11.07
CA LEU A 134 -10.51 0.95 -10.96
C LEU A 134 -11.22 2.23 -10.55
N ARG A 135 -12.50 2.17 -10.19
CA ARG A 135 -13.32 3.36 -9.95
C ARG A 135 -12.72 4.25 -8.86
N LYS A 136 -12.26 3.67 -7.76
CA LYS A 136 -11.67 4.43 -6.65
C LYS A 136 -10.38 5.13 -7.08
N GLU A 137 -9.54 4.44 -7.83
CA GLU A 137 -8.22 4.91 -8.27
C GLU A 137 -8.33 5.95 -9.39
N ARG A 138 -9.30 5.79 -10.29
CA ARG A 138 -9.69 6.83 -11.25
C ARG A 138 -10.15 8.09 -10.51
N THR A 139 -10.96 7.97 -9.46
CA THR A 139 -11.35 9.12 -8.63
C THR A 139 -10.14 9.78 -7.97
N ILE A 140 -9.19 9.01 -7.45
CA ILE A 140 -7.98 9.52 -6.79
C ILE A 140 -7.10 10.27 -7.80
N LEU A 141 -6.82 9.66 -8.94
CA LEU A 141 -6.03 10.27 -10.00
C LEU A 141 -6.71 11.51 -10.57
N ALA A 142 -8.02 11.48 -10.78
CA ALA A 142 -8.79 12.63 -11.22
C ALA A 142 -8.76 13.75 -10.17
N ARG A 143 -8.82 13.42 -8.87
CA ARG A 143 -8.66 14.40 -7.80
C ARG A 143 -7.27 15.03 -7.85
N LEU A 144 -6.20 14.24 -7.88
CA LEU A 144 -4.83 14.76 -7.96
C LEU A 144 -4.63 15.68 -9.17
N ARG A 145 -5.16 15.30 -10.34
CA ARG A 145 -5.08 16.13 -11.55
C ARG A 145 -5.79 17.46 -11.37
N ALA A 146 -6.94 17.47 -10.68
CA ALA A 146 -7.72 18.68 -10.49
C ALA A 146 -7.21 19.57 -9.36
N LYS A 147 -6.88 18.99 -8.19
CA LYS A 147 -6.56 19.70 -6.95
C LYS A 147 -5.68 18.87 -6.00
N PRO A 148 -4.88 19.54 -5.14
CA PRO A 148 -4.19 18.87 -4.03
C PRO A 148 -5.12 18.07 -3.12
N PHE A 149 -4.62 16.98 -2.53
CA PHE A 149 -5.31 16.33 -1.39
C PHE A 149 -5.02 17.04 -0.06
N PHE A 150 -3.80 17.53 0.13
CA PHE A 150 -3.40 18.34 1.27
C PHE A 150 -2.62 19.56 0.77
N GLN A 151 -2.69 20.67 1.48
CA GLN A 151 -1.88 21.87 1.26
C GLN A 151 -1.25 22.28 2.59
N ILE A 152 0.05 22.60 2.57
CA ILE A 152 0.68 23.29 3.68
C ILE A 152 0.29 24.77 3.57
N LYS A 153 -0.47 25.26 4.54
CA LYS A 153 -0.97 26.64 4.55
C LYS A 153 -0.09 27.57 5.35
N GLU A 154 0.46 27.05 6.42
CA GLU A 154 1.21 27.81 7.41
C GLU A 154 2.50 27.07 7.73
N ILE A 155 3.61 27.81 7.79
CA ILE A 155 4.86 27.36 8.42
C ILE A 155 4.90 27.99 9.81
N ILE A 156 4.91 27.15 10.84
CA ILE A 156 5.02 27.61 12.22
C ILE A 156 6.50 27.58 12.61
N VAL A 157 7.10 28.74 12.80
CA VAL A 157 8.51 28.90 13.10
C VAL A 157 8.74 28.94 14.60
N TRP A 158 9.57 28.03 15.11
CA TRP A 158 10.00 27.99 16.49
C TRP A 158 11.50 28.27 16.59
N GLU A 159 11.88 29.27 17.35
CA GLU A 159 13.30 29.53 17.64
C GLU A 159 13.77 28.63 18.78
N LYS A 160 14.77 27.80 18.50
CA LYS A 160 15.29 26.77 19.40
C LYS A 160 15.70 27.34 20.76
N GLU A 161 16.33 28.51 20.75
CA GLU A 161 16.82 29.19 21.94
C GLU A 161 15.69 29.63 22.89
N GLY A 162 14.48 29.86 22.37
CA GLY A 162 13.30 30.21 23.17
C GLY A 162 12.46 29.01 23.62
N LEU A 163 12.76 27.80 23.14
CA LEU A 163 11.97 26.61 23.44
C LEU A 163 12.22 26.12 24.86
N SER A 164 11.16 26.18 25.68
CA SER A 164 11.11 25.60 27.02
C SER A 164 9.69 25.16 27.32
N GLU A 165 9.50 24.17 28.20
CA GLU A 165 8.15 23.74 28.62
C GLU A 165 7.30 24.92 29.13
N ARG A 166 7.94 25.88 29.82
CA ARG A 166 7.28 27.10 30.31
C ARG A 166 6.80 27.99 29.16
N ALA A 167 7.61 28.17 28.11
CA ALA A 167 7.26 28.98 26.95
C ALA A 167 6.14 28.37 26.08
N LEU A 168 6.01 27.04 26.11
CA LEU A 168 5.00 26.31 25.34
C LEU A 168 3.66 26.14 26.06
N ARG A 169 3.63 26.36 27.38
CA ARG A 169 2.45 26.08 28.21
C ARG A 169 1.25 26.94 27.80
N GLY A 170 0.13 26.29 27.49
CA GLY A 170 -1.11 26.97 27.08
C GLY A 170 -1.10 27.52 25.65
N ASN A 171 -0.01 27.36 24.91
CA ASN A 171 0.05 27.75 23.51
C ASN A 171 -0.56 26.65 22.62
N ARG A 172 -1.68 26.96 21.95
CA ARG A 172 -2.38 26.02 21.08
C ARG A 172 -1.51 25.52 19.92
N LEU A 173 -0.58 26.33 19.40
CA LEU A 173 0.34 25.93 18.33
C LEU A 173 1.41 24.94 18.83
N ALA A 174 1.69 24.93 20.13
CA ALA A 174 2.69 24.06 20.74
C ALA A 174 2.22 22.60 20.89
N GLN A 175 0.94 22.30 20.63
CA GLN A 175 0.43 20.91 20.63
C GLN A 175 1.16 19.99 19.64
N ASN A 176 1.88 20.58 18.69
CA ASN A 176 2.68 19.90 17.67
C ASN A 176 4.16 19.79 18.02
N LEU A 177 4.55 20.14 19.26
CA LEU A 177 5.90 20.00 19.78
C LEU A 177 5.93 19.14 21.05
N ARG A 178 7.00 18.37 21.22
CA ARG A 178 7.26 17.60 22.44
C ARG A 178 8.74 17.51 22.71
N PHE A 179 9.16 17.69 23.96
CA PHE A 179 10.53 17.41 24.35
C PHE A 179 10.72 15.91 24.53
N ASN A 180 11.75 15.35 23.89
CA ASN A 180 12.17 13.97 24.08
C ASN A 180 13.35 13.95 25.09
N PRO A 181 13.15 13.40 26.30
CA PRO A 181 14.19 13.37 27.33
C PRO A 181 15.34 12.43 26.99
N ASP A 182 15.12 11.40 26.17
CA ASP A 182 16.15 10.42 25.81
C ASP A 182 17.16 11.01 24.83
N SER A 183 16.68 11.80 23.86
CA SER A 183 17.51 12.46 22.86
C SER A 183 17.89 13.90 23.22
N LEU A 184 17.30 14.47 24.28
CA LEU A 184 17.42 15.87 24.68
C LEU A 184 17.09 16.85 23.54
N THR A 185 16.12 16.49 22.70
CA THR A 185 15.69 17.32 21.56
C THR A 185 14.20 17.54 21.52
N TRP A 186 13.78 18.60 20.84
CA TRP A 186 12.38 18.87 20.55
C TRP A 186 11.95 18.12 19.30
N GLU A 187 10.94 17.27 19.44
CA GLU A 187 10.26 16.57 18.36
C GLU A 187 9.03 17.35 17.90
N ARG A 188 8.70 17.17 16.62
CA ARG A 188 7.61 17.87 15.92
C ARG A 188 6.62 16.87 15.33
N ARG A 189 5.33 17.19 15.37
CA ARG A 189 4.29 16.40 14.70
C ARG A 189 3.39 17.25 13.81
N VAL A 190 2.73 16.56 12.91
CA VAL A 190 1.51 17.04 12.28
C VAL A 190 0.39 16.08 12.68
N LEU A 191 -0.73 16.64 13.15
CA LEU A 191 -2.00 15.94 13.31
C LEU A 191 -3.02 16.55 12.35
N THR A 192 -3.86 15.72 11.75
CA THR A 192 -4.85 16.23 10.81
C THR A 192 -6.11 15.38 10.80
N GLU A 193 -7.26 16.05 10.82
CA GLU A 193 -8.56 15.43 10.63
C GLU A 193 -9.06 15.68 9.20
N TRP A 194 -9.58 14.63 8.58
CA TRP A 194 -10.15 14.64 7.24
C TRP A 194 -11.62 14.25 7.32
N GLU A 195 -12.48 15.10 6.81
CA GLU A 195 -13.89 14.74 6.61
C GLU A 195 -14.08 14.27 5.16
N VAL A 196 -14.54 13.04 4.99
CA VAL A 196 -14.91 12.50 3.68
C VAL A 196 -16.42 12.35 3.61
N THR A 197 -17.05 13.05 2.67
CA THR A 197 -18.50 12.95 2.44
C THR A 197 -18.81 11.84 1.46
N ILE A 198 -19.60 10.86 1.87
CA ILE A 198 -19.84 9.64 1.09
C ILE A 198 -21.33 9.49 0.89
N ARG A 199 -21.76 9.31 -0.36
CA ARG A 199 -23.16 8.99 -0.67
C ARG A 199 -23.34 7.48 -0.67
N ASN A 200 -24.14 6.98 0.27
CA ASN A 200 -24.66 5.61 0.23
C ASN A 200 -26.02 5.61 -0.51
N LYS A 201 -26.53 4.42 -0.88
CA LYS A 201 -27.77 4.27 -1.70
C LYS A 201 -28.99 5.06 -1.17
N ARG A 202 -29.02 5.44 0.11
CA ARG A 202 -30.12 6.18 0.73
C ARG A 202 -29.73 7.50 1.41
N ASN A 203 -28.50 7.64 1.93
CA ASN A 203 -28.08 8.80 2.75
C ASN A 203 -26.65 9.28 2.42
N LEU A 204 -26.34 10.54 2.75
CA LEU A 204 -24.98 11.05 2.87
C LEU A 204 -24.43 10.69 4.26
N LYS A 205 -23.24 10.09 4.32
CA LYS A 205 -22.49 9.82 5.55
C LYS A 205 -21.18 10.59 5.49
N ILE A 206 -20.86 11.33 6.55
CA ILE A 206 -19.54 11.92 6.75
C ILE A 206 -18.71 10.92 7.55
N VAL A 207 -17.50 10.63 7.08
CA VAL A 207 -16.53 9.80 7.77
C VAL A 207 -15.32 10.66 8.10
N ASN A 208 -14.97 10.70 9.39
CA ASN A 208 -13.78 11.39 9.85
C ASN A 208 -12.60 10.44 9.82
N LYS A 209 -11.45 10.95 9.39
CA LYS A 209 -10.18 10.24 9.46
C LYS A 209 -9.17 11.10 10.17
N TRP A 210 -8.47 10.49 11.10
CA TRP A 210 -7.39 11.12 11.83
C TRP A 210 -6.08 10.55 11.33
N GLN A 211 -5.13 11.42 11.07
CA GLN A 211 -3.77 11.03 10.71
C GLN A 211 -2.77 11.84 11.51
N GLY A 212 -1.64 11.21 11.82
CA GLY A 212 -0.56 11.84 12.53
C GLY A 212 0.80 11.35 12.06
N LEU A 213 1.75 12.26 11.91
CA LEU A 213 3.15 11.95 11.61
C LEU A 213 4.09 12.68 12.57
N ASN A 214 5.00 11.94 13.22
CA ASN A 214 6.19 12.49 13.85
C ASN A 214 7.20 12.85 12.75
N LEU A 215 7.54 14.13 12.65
CA LEU A 215 8.38 14.70 11.60
C LEU A 215 9.87 14.42 11.80
N ASP A 216 10.27 13.91 12.96
CA ASP A 216 11.67 13.64 13.29
C ASP A 216 11.99 12.14 13.22
N THR A 217 11.02 11.28 13.50
CA THR A 217 11.16 9.82 13.38
C THR A 217 10.49 9.23 12.14
N ASN A 218 9.64 9.99 11.45
CA ASN A 218 8.73 9.54 10.40
C ASN A 218 7.83 8.37 10.82
N LYS A 219 7.58 8.20 12.12
CA LYS A 219 6.58 7.24 12.62
C LYS A 219 5.23 7.94 12.73
N GLY A 220 4.16 7.21 12.49
CA GLY A 220 2.83 7.81 12.45
C GLY A 220 1.70 6.83 12.57
N PHE A 221 0.50 7.36 12.53
CA PHE A 221 -0.74 6.60 12.61
C PHE A 221 -1.81 7.19 11.70
N HIS A 222 -2.81 6.36 11.44
CA HIS A 222 -4.01 6.75 10.72
C HIS A 222 -5.21 6.01 11.29
N ILE A 223 -6.10 6.69 12.01
CA ILE A 223 -7.36 6.14 12.50
C ILE A 223 -8.46 6.51 11.51
N SER A 224 -9.06 5.50 10.87
CA SER A 224 -10.17 5.72 9.93
C SER A 224 -11.19 4.60 10.00
N GLU A 225 -12.47 4.94 9.86
CA GLU A 225 -13.42 3.97 9.32
C GLU A 225 -13.05 3.63 7.85
N THR A 226 -13.31 2.39 7.45
CA THR A 226 -13.04 1.95 6.09
C THR A 226 -13.96 2.69 5.13
N LEU A 227 -13.40 3.41 4.15
CA LEU A 227 -14.24 4.03 3.11
C LEU A 227 -14.89 2.94 2.24
N PRO A 228 -16.13 3.14 1.79
CA PRO A 228 -16.79 2.26 0.86
C PRO A 228 -16.17 2.38 -0.54
N ASN A 229 -16.55 1.45 -1.42
CA ASN A 229 -16.00 1.36 -2.78
C ASN A 229 -16.36 2.56 -3.67
N SER A 230 -17.44 3.29 -3.34
CA SER A 230 -17.95 4.42 -4.11
C SER A 230 -17.59 5.74 -3.43
N VAL A 231 -16.52 6.38 -3.91
CA VAL A 231 -16.12 7.73 -3.50
C VAL A 231 -16.03 8.63 -4.72
N TYR A 232 -16.55 9.86 -4.61
CA TYR A 232 -16.59 10.85 -5.69
C TYR A 232 -15.42 11.82 -5.58
N VAL A 233 -15.04 12.48 -6.67
CA VAL A 233 -13.92 13.43 -6.70
C VAL A 233 -14.15 14.62 -5.74
N ASN A 234 -15.42 15.01 -5.57
CA ASN A 234 -15.85 16.08 -4.66
C ASN A 234 -16.12 15.61 -3.21
N ALA A 235 -15.97 14.33 -2.91
CA ALA A 235 -16.14 13.78 -1.56
C ALA A 235 -15.07 14.27 -0.58
N PHE A 236 -13.94 14.75 -1.11
CA PHE A 236 -12.77 15.14 -0.35
C PHE A 236 -12.73 16.64 -0.16
N ARG A 237 -12.73 17.05 1.11
CA ARG A 237 -12.33 18.40 1.47
C ARG A 237 -10.81 18.50 1.34
N GLU A 238 -10.36 19.65 0.85
CA GLU A 238 -8.94 19.97 0.84
C GLU A 238 -8.48 20.14 2.29
N VAL A 239 -7.37 19.50 2.62
CA VAL A 239 -6.84 19.48 3.97
C VAL A 239 -5.72 20.49 4.13
N LYS A 240 -5.87 21.36 5.11
CA LYS A 240 -4.94 22.45 5.43
C LYS A 240 -4.08 22.04 6.60
N VAL A 241 -2.77 22.05 6.40
CA VAL A 241 -1.80 21.63 7.41
C VAL A 241 -0.92 22.81 7.82
N SER A 242 -0.75 23.00 9.13
CA SER A 242 0.26 23.89 9.70
C SER A 242 1.52 23.07 10.00
N TYR A 243 2.64 23.41 9.37
CA TYR A 243 3.87 22.63 9.41
C TYR A 243 4.92 23.29 10.33
N PRO A 244 5.31 22.65 11.45
CA PRO A 244 6.29 23.22 12.37
C PRO A 244 7.74 23.05 11.86
N ILE A 245 8.51 24.14 11.93
CA ILE A 245 9.97 24.11 11.79
C ILE A 245 10.63 24.66 13.05
N ILE A 246 11.80 24.12 13.39
CA ILE A 246 12.64 24.64 14.47
C ILE A 246 13.90 25.21 13.82
N VAL A 247 14.14 26.49 14.06
CA VAL A 247 15.32 27.22 13.58
C VAL A 247 16.18 27.62 14.77
N SER A 248 17.48 27.77 14.56
CA SER A 248 18.43 28.16 15.61
C SER A 248 19.28 29.32 15.12
N ARG A 249 19.39 30.36 15.93
CA ARG A 249 20.20 31.57 15.62
C ARG A 249 21.70 31.33 15.76
N THR A 250 22.08 30.27 16.47
CA THR A 250 23.47 29.96 16.84
C THR A 250 24.16 28.97 15.89
N LYS A 251 23.40 28.33 15.00
CA LYS A 251 23.93 27.39 14.00
C LYS A 251 24.23 28.10 12.69
N ASP A 252 25.10 27.49 11.90
CA ASP A 252 25.33 27.91 10.52
C ASP A 252 24.02 27.90 9.71
N SER A 253 23.81 28.94 8.91
CA SER A 253 22.56 29.14 8.18
C SER A 253 22.43 28.17 7.00
N GLU A 254 23.50 27.92 6.25
CA GLU A 254 23.48 27.04 5.08
C GLU A 254 23.31 25.57 5.47
N GLU A 255 24.00 25.14 6.54
CA GLU A 255 23.84 23.81 7.11
C GLU A 255 22.40 23.59 7.58
N GLN A 256 21.82 24.58 8.26
CA GLN A 256 20.45 24.52 8.77
C GLN A 256 19.42 24.50 7.64
N ILE A 257 19.59 25.32 6.60
CA ILE A 257 18.73 25.32 5.41
C ILE A 257 18.74 23.94 4.76
N THR A 258 19.93 23.38 4.50
CA THR A 258 20.08 22.06 3.88
C THR A 258 19.43 20.96 4.71
N GLN A 259 19.65 20.98 6.03
CA GLN A 259 19.06 20.02 6.96
C GLN A 259 17.53 20.09 6.94
N ILE A 260 16.96 21.28 7.09
CA ILE A 260 15.50 21.46 7.17
C ILE A 260 14.84 21.10 5.83
N GLN A 261 15.42 21.48 4.70
CA GLN A 261 14.90 21.10 3.38
C GLN A 261 14.86 19.59 3.19
N ARG A 262 15.96 18.88 3.53
CA ARG A 262 16.00 17.40 3.48
C ARG A 262 14.95 16.77 4.39
N GLN A 263 14.75 17.31 5.59
CA GLN A 263 13.71 16.84 6.49
C GLN A 263 12.31 17.08 5.92
N ILE A 264 12.02 18.26 5.39
CA ILE A 264 10.72 18.57 4.76
C ILE A 264 10.43 17.58 3.63
N VAL A 265 11.39 17.39 2.73
CA VAL A 265 11.29 16.45 1.62
C VAL A 265 10.96 15.03 2.13
N ARG A 266 11.71 14.55 3.11
CA ARG A 266 11.48 13.22 3.73
C ARG A 266 10.09 13.15 4.35
N ASN A 267 9.71 14.15 5.14
CA ASN A 267 8.44 14.18 5.87
C ASN A 267 7.23 14.22 4.95
N LEU A 268 7.29 15.02 3.89
CA LEU A 268 6.18 15.15 2.95
C LEU A 268 5.92 13.86 2.18
N SER A 269 6.95 13.04 1.94
CA SER A 269 6.77 11.70 1.35
C SER A 269 5.89 10.77 2.22
N TYR A 270 5.79 11.06 3.53
CA TYR A 270 4.97 10.32 4.49
C TYR A 270 3.70 11.07 4.92
N LEU A 271 3.59 12.38 4.68
CA LEU A 271 2.38 13.17 5.00
C LEU A 271 1.26 12.99 3.98
N TYR A 272 1.60 12.66 2.73
CA TYR A 272 0.58 12.38 1.72
C TYR A 272 -0.09 11.04 2.02
N ASP A 273 -1.35 11.11 2.47
CA ASP A 273 -2.21 9.95 2.45
C ASP A 273 -3.65 10.29 2.13
N PRO A 274 -4.19 9.81 1.00
CA PRO A 274 -5.63 9.82 0.89
C PRO A 274 -6.29 8.53 1.46
N PHE A 275 -5.62 7.36 1.63
CA PHE A 275 -6.26 6.12 2.16
C PHE A 275 -5.42 4.98 2.81
N SER A 276 -4.13 5.13 3.10
CA SER A 276 -2.99 4.20 3.30
C SER A 276 -2.59 3.43 2.03
N TRP A 277 -1.75 4.07 1.20
CA TRP A 277 -1.65 3.84 -0.24
C TRP A 277 -0.69 2.72 -0.72
N ALA A 278 0.33 2.27 0.01
CA ALA A 278 1.19 1.18 -0.49
C ALA A 278 0.64 -0.21 -0.13
N ALA A 279 0.51 -0.52 1.15
CA ALA A 279 0.13 -1.85 1.64
C ALA A 279 -1.34 -2.22 1.32
N ARG A 280 -2.28 -1.30 1.53
CA ARG A 280 -3.70 -1.57 1.24
C ARG A 280 -3.99 -1.60 -0.26
N ARG A 281 -3.26 -0.84 -1.08
CA ARG A 281 -3.40 -0.85 -2.55
C ARG A 281 -2.99 -2.18 -3.12
N ASN A 282 -1.78 -2.64 -2.80
CA ASN A 282 -1.29 -3.94 -3.25
C ASN A 282 -2.24 -5.05 -2.80
N THR A 283 -2.69 -5.02 -1.55
CA THR A 283 -3.68 -5.99 -1.05
C THR A 283 -5.01 -5.89 -1.79
N ARG A 284 -5.59 -4.68 -1.95
CA ARG A 284 -6.89 -4.46 -2.61
C ARG A 284 -6.89 -5.00 -4.03
N PHE A 285 -5.86 -4.69 -4.82
CA PHE A 285 -5.77 -5.15 -6.21
C PHE A 285 -5.58 -6.66 -6.31
N ARG A 286 -4.58 -7.19 -5.59
CA ARG A 286 -4.25 -8.62 -5.63
C ARG A 286 -5.40 -9.50 -5.10
N THR A 287 -6.22 -9.00 -4.17
CA THR A 287 -7.38 -9.75 -3.65
C THR A 287 -8.68 -9.48 -4.39
N LYS A 288 -8.75 -8.46 -5.27
CA LYS A 288 -9.99 -8.11 -5.95
C LYS A 288 -10.46 -9.23 -6.87
N PHE A 289 -9.54 -9.89 -7.55
CA PHE A 289 -9.82 -11.03 -8.42
C PHE A 289 -10.46 -12.18 -7.65
N SER A 290 -9.77 -12.71 -6.63
CA SER A 290 -10.29 -13.83 -5.84
C SER A 290 -11.57 -13.49 -5.10
N SER A 291 -11.69 -12.29 -4.51
CA SER A 291 -12.93 -11.86 -3.84
C SER A 291 -14.11 -11.70 -4.79
N SER A 292 -13.89 -11.19 -6.01
CA SER A 292 -14.94 -11.08 -7.02
C SER A 292 -15.37 -12.45 -7.52
N LEU A 293 -14.43 -13.39 -7.70
CA LEU A 293 -14.73 -14.77 -8.07
C LEU A 293 -15.51 -15.50 -6.97
N VAL A 294 -15.14 -15.34 -5.69
CA VAL A 294 -15.90 -15.88 -4.56
C VAL A 294 -17.32 -15.31 -4.52
N ASN A 295 -17.47 -13.99 -4.72
CA ASN A 295 -18.80 -13.36 -4.72
C ASN A 295 -19.67 -13.84 -5.91
N HIS A 296 -19.05 -14.08 -7.07
CA HIS A 296 -19.72 -14.67 -8.23
C HIS A 296 -20.20 -16.09 -7.96
N MET A 297 -19.35 -16.91 -7.33
CA MET A 297 -19.66 -18.28 -6.94
C MET A 297 -20.80 -18.37 -5.92
N LYS A 298 -20.81 -17.48 -4.92
CA LYS A 298 -21.82 -17.46 -3.83
C LYS A 298 -23.26 -17.44 -4.34
N ASN A 299 -23.51 -16.73 -5.45
CA ASN A 299 -24.84 -16.57 -6.02
C ASN A 299 -25.22 -17.64 -7.05
N ARG A 300 -24.38 -18.66 -7.25
CA ARG A 300 -24.58 -19.71 -8.26
C ARG A 300 -24.67 -21.08 -7.62
N SER A 301 -25.41 -21.97 -8.28
CA SER A 301 -25.40 -23.37 -7.92
C SER A 301 -24.08 -24.01 -8.37
N TYR A 302 -23.40 -24.65 -7.43
CA TYR A 302 -22.28 -25.53 -7.69
C TYR A 302 -22.57 -26.85 -6.99
N ARG A 303 -22.19 -27.99 -7.58
CA ARG A 303 -22.58 -29.33 -7.09
C ARG A 303 -21.70 -29.78 -5.91
N VAL A 304 -21.52 -28.91 -4.93
CA VAL A 304 -20.70 -29.13 -3.73
C VAL A 304 -21.50 -28.79 -2.47
N ASN A 305 -21.36 -29.59 -1.40
CA ASN A 305 -22.07 -29.42 -0.13
C ASN A 305 -21.41 -28.39 0.81
N ASP A 306 -20.09 -28.46 0.97
CA ASP A 306 -19.24 -27.66 1.88
C ASP A 306 -18.78 -26.33 1.25
N ARG A 307 -19.73 -25.60 0.65
CA ARG A 307 -19.49 -24.37 -0.14
C ARG A 307 -18.73 -23.27 0.60
N GLU A 308 -18.94 -23.11 1.91
CA GLU A 308 -18.27 -22.08 2.70
C GLU A 308 -16.74 -22.27 2.69
N TRP A 309 -16.29 -23.52 2.80
CA TRP A 309 -14.89 -23.89 2.69
C TRP A 309 -14.45 -23.92 1.22
N PHE A 310 -15.22 -24.61 0.37
CA PHE A 310 -14.84 -24.91 -1.01
C PHE A 310 -14.73 -23.67 -1.87
N ASP A 311 -15.74 -22.78 -1.87
CA ASP A 311 -15.78 -21.61 -2.73
C ASP A 311 -14.54 -20.72 -2.47
N ALA A 312 -14.20 -20.51 -1.20
CA ALA A 312 -13.03 -19.73 -0.84
C ALA A 312 -11.71 -20.45 -1.21
N ALA A 313 -11.62 -21.77 -1.01
CA ALA A 313 -10.41 -22.53 -1.31
C ALA A 313 -10.13 -22.54 -2.82
N ILE A 314 -11.13 -22.90 -3.64
CA ILE A 314 -10.97 -23.02 -5.09
C ILE A 314 -10.72 -21.65 -5.74
N CYS A 315 -11.45 -20.61 -5.35
CA CYS A 315 -11.28 -19.29 -5.96
C CYS A 315 -9.92 -18.67 -5.67
N ASN A 316 -9.39 -18.86 -4.45
CA ASN A 316 -8.05 -18.40 -4.13
C ASN A 316 -6.99 -19.24 -4.85
N PHE A 317 -7.17 -20.57 -4.94
CA PHE A 317 -6.27 -21.44 -5.69
C PHE A 317 -6.18 -21.08 -7.19
N LEU A 318 -7.31 -20.87 -7.87
CA LEU A 318 -7.32 -20.45 -9.28
C LEU A 318 -6.62 -19.09 -9.45
N ASN A 319 -6.85 -18.16 -8.52
CA ASN A 319 -6.13 -16.90 -8.52
C ASN A 319 -4.62 -17.08 -8.29
N ASP A 320 -4.22 -17.98 -7.40
CA ASP A 320 -2.82 -18.28 -7.12
C ASP A 320 -2.13 -18.93 -8.33
N MET A 321 -2.82 -19.81 -9.09
CA MET A 321 -2.30 -20.36 -10.35
C MET A 321 -1.95 -19.25 -11.34
N VAL A 322 -2.90 -18.33 -11.62
CA VAL A 322 -2.67 -17.19 -12.52
C VAL A 322 -1.56 -16.27 -11.96
N THR A 323 -1.54 -16.07 -10.65
CA THR A 323 -0.52 -15.25 -9.97
C THR A 323 0.87 -15.85 -10.14
N VAL A 324 1.03 -17.17 -9.97
CA VAL A 324 2.31 -17.86 -10.17
C VAL A 324 2.72 -17.78 -11.63
N GLU A 325 1.81 -18.01 -12.57
CA GLU A 325 2.09 -17.97 -14.00
C GLU A 325 2.55 -16.57 -14.47
N MET A 326 1.95 -15.51 -13.93
CA MET A 326 2.24 -14.14 -14.35
C MET A 326 3.37 -13.46 -13.57
N TYR A 327 3.46 -13.71 -12.26
CA TYR A 327 4.31 -12.94 -11.35
C TYR A 327 5.23 -13.82 -10.48
N GLY A 328 5.04 -15.14 -10.51
CA GLY A 328 5.81 -16.10 -9.72
C GLY A 328 5.33 -16.28 -8.28
N LEU A 329 5.84 -17.33 -7.63
CA LEU A 329 5.45 -17.75 -6.28
C LEU A 329 5.66 -16.68 -5.20
N LYS A 330 6.70 -15.86 -5.35
CA LYS A 330 7.01 -14.77 -4.39
C LYS A 330 5.86 -13.80 -4.25
N GLU A 331 5.05 -13.58 -5.29
CA GLU A 331 3.89 -12.69 -5.24
C GLU A 331 2.76 -13.25 -4.35
N VAL A 332 2.55 -14.56 -4.37
CA VAL A 332 1.57 -15.24 -3.49
C VAL A 332 1.99 -15.10 -2.02
N TYR A 333 3.27 -15.33 -1.74
CA TYR A 333 3.82 -15.14 -0.39
C TYR A 333 3.78 -13.68 0.05
N SER A 334 4.14 -12.75 -0.83
CA SER A 334 4.02 -11.29 -0.62
C SER A 334 2.62 -10.89 -0.21
N LEU A 335 1.60 -11.39 -0.92
CA LEU A 335 0.22 -11.09 -0.59
C LEU A 335 -0.17 -11.61 0.79
N TYR A 336 0.23 -12.85 1.10
CA TYR A 336 -0.07 -13.46 2.39
C TYR A 336 0.60 -12.72 3.56
N THR A 337 1.90 -12.44 3.45
CA THR A 337 2.65 -11.72 4.49
C THR A 337 2.13 -10.29 4.66
N THR A 338 1.78 -9.62 3.56
CA THR A 338 1.20 -8.27 3.60
C THR A 338 -0.13 -8.28 4.36
N ARG A 339 -1.02 -9.24 4.10
CA ARG A 339 -2.32 -9.35 4.80
C ARG A 339 -2.18 -9.69 6.28
N ARG A 340 -1.20 -10.52 6.64
CA ARG A 340 -1.10 -11.11 7.98
C ARG A 340 -0.16 -10.35 8.93
N PHE A 341 0.88 -9.72 8.41
CA PHE A 341 1.99 -9.18 9.22
C PHE A 341 2.31 -7.70 8.95
N ALA A 342 2.13 -7.23 7.71
CA ALA A 342 2.47 -5.86 7.33
C ALA A 342 1.26 -4.89 7.33
N ASN A 343 0.03 -5.41 7.21
CA ASN A 343 -1.19 -4.62 7.37
C ASN A 343 -1.48 -4.36 8.87
N ASP A 344 -0.62 -3.58 9.53
CA ASP A 344 -1.21 -2.62 10.47
C ASP A 344 -2.03 -1.71 9.58
N ARG A 345 -3.36 -1.90 9.62
CA ARG A 345 -4.29 -1.28 8.68
C ARG A 345 -4.23 0.25 8.73
N TYR A 346 -3.35 0.87 9.51
CA TYR A 346 -3.40 2.23 9.98
C TYR A 346 -2.01 2.90 9.93
N LEU A 347 -1.06 2.36 9.17
CA LEU A 347 0.32 2.84 9.18
C LEU A 347 0.54 4.00 8.20
N LEU A 348 0.80 5.18 8.76
CA LEU A 348 1.42 6.31 8.08
C LEU A 348 2.90 6.33 8.49
N GLY A 349 3.83 6.59 7.56
CA GLY A 349 5.25 6.64 7.91
C GLY A 349 5.96 5.28 7.93
N LEU A 350 7.08 5.21 8.65
CA LEU A 350 7.97 4.05 8.76
C LEU A 350 7.47 3.00 9.76
N ALA A 351 6.71 3.39 10.77
CA ALA A 351 6.17 2.50 11.79
C ALA A 351 4.90 3.08 12.44
N MET A 352 4.08 2.22 13.04
CA MET A 352 2.89 2.63 13.80
C MET A 352 3.34 3.38 15.06
N ASP A 353 2.90 4.61 15.18
CA ASP A 353 3.02 5.41 16.39
C ASP A 353 1.75 6.27 16.51
N PRO A 354 0.84 5.98 17.45
CA PRO A 354 -0.39 6.77 17.65
C PRO A 354 -0.11 8.22 18.11
N LEU A 355 1.16 8.63 18.26
CA LEU A 355 1.60 9.97 18.65
C LEU A 355 0.91 10.47 19.92
N ASN A 356 0.84 9.60 20.92
CA ASN A 356 0.26 9.89 22.24
C ASN A 356 1.15 10.88 23.01
N TRP A 357 1.01 12.17 22.70
CA TRP A 357 1.81 13.25 23.27
C TRP A 357 1.07 14.02 24.35
N LEU A 358 -0.27 13.97 24.38
CA LEU A 358 -1.10 14.69 25.35
C LEU A 358 -1.78 13.77 26.36
N GLU A 359 -2.05 14.33 27.54
CA GLU A 359 -2.77 13.66 28.60
C GLU A 359 -4.25 13.47 28.21
N GLY A 360 -4.71 12.21 28.14
CA GLY A 360 -6.05 11.84 27.69
C GLY A 360 -6.11 11.13 26.33
N GLU A 361 -5.02 11.10 25.56
CA GLU A 361 -4.92 10.30 24.32
C GLU A 361 -4.74 8.80 24.67
N ASP A 362 -5.50 7.89 24.03
CA ASP A 362 -5.52 6.44 24.33
C ASP A 362 -4.11 5.82 24.18
N ARG A 363 -3.58 5.36 25.31
CA ARG A 363 -2.18 4.97 25.54
C ARG A 363 -1.83 3.57 25.07
N SER A 364 -2.76 2.83 24.45
CA SER A 364 -2.47 1.47 24.03
C SER A 364 -1.53 1.45 22.82
N GLN A 365 -0.22 1.37 23.08
CA GLN A 365 0.74 0.88 22.09
C GLN A 365 0.18 -0.44 21.54
N SER A 366 0.06 -0.54 20.21
CA SER A 366 -0.19 -1.84 19.58
C SER A 366 0.96 -2.75 20.00
N SER A 367 0.62 -3.72 20.85
CA SER A 367 1.46 -4.79 21.39
C SER A 367 2.75 -5.03 20.61
N ARG A 368 3.89 -5.17 21.31
CA ARG A 368 5.08 -5.87 20.80
C ARG A 368 4.61 -7.03 19.92
N LYS A 369 4.94 -7.01 18.63
CA LYS A 369 4.58 -8.10 17.72
C LYS A 369 5.16 -9.37 18.32
N GLY A 370 4.29 -10.22 18.86
CA GLY A 370 4.67 -11.57 19.26
C GLY A 370 5.27 -12.32 18.06
N PRO A 371 5.88 -13.49 18.27
CA PRO A 371 6.49 -14.24 17.17
C PRO A 371 5.47 -14.42 16.03
N VAL A 372 5.92 -14.14 14.80
CA VAL A 372 5.13 -14.29 13.58
C VAL A 372 4.69 -15.74 13.46
N ARG A 373 3.39 -16.00 13.61
CA ARG A 373 2.83 -17.36 13.52
C ARG A 373 2.15 -17.56 12.17
N VAL A 374 2.77 -18.35 11.30
CA VAL A 374 2.13 -18.95 10.13
C VAL A 374 1.57 -20.31 10.55
N ARG A 375 0.23 -20.44 10.53
CA ARG A 375 -0.43 -21.72 10.80
C ARG A 375 -1.40 -22.00 9.68
N PHE A 376 -1.07 -22.96 8.84
CA PHE A 376 -1.96 -23.49 7.83
C PHE A 376 -2.68 -24.72 8.38
N SER A 377 -3.96 -24.83 8.05
CA SER A 377 -4.75 -26.02 8.34
C SER A 377 -5.64 -26.27 7.13
N PHE A 378 -5.64 -27.50 6.63
CA PHE A 378 -6.53 -27.89 5.53
C PHE A 378 -8.01 -27.73 5.91
N ASN A 379 -8.30 -27.74 7.21
CA ASN A 379 -9.65 -27.51 7.71
C ASN A 379 -10.20 -26.11 7.41
N ASN A 380 -9.32 -25.14 7.14
CA ASN A 380 -9.71 -23.82 6.68
C ASN A 380 -9.32 -23.63 5.20
N SER A 381 -10.05 -22.74 4.50
CA SER A 381 -9.84 -22.49 3.08
C SER A 381 -8.47 -21.90 2.74
N GLU A 382 -7.86 -21.18 3.69
CA GLU A 382 -6.52 -20.59 3.55
C GLU A 382 -5.42 -21.66 3.52
N GLY A 383 -5.47 -22.66 4.39
CA GLY A 383 -4.53 -23.78 4.34
C GLY A 383 -4.81 -24.67 3.13
N ALA A 384 -6.09 -24.93 2.83
CA ALA A 384 -6.48 -25.71 1.66
C ALA A 384 -5.91 -25.14 0.35
N ARG A 385 -5.99 -23.82 0.14
CA ARG A 385 -5.37 -23.20 -1.06
C ARG A 385 -3.87 -23.41 -1.14
N PHE A 386 -3.14 -23.42 -0.02
CA PHE A 386 -1.70 -23.64 -0.01
C PHE A 386 -1.32 -25.11 -0.26
N ALA A 387 -2.13 -26.06 0.22
CA ALA A 387 -1.94 -27.47 -0.14
C ALA A 387 -2.13 -27.69 -1.65
N MET A 388 -3.18 -27.11 -2.24
CA MET A 388 -3.43 -27.16 -3.69
C MET A 388 -2.35 -26.40 -4.49
N LEU A 389 -1.87 -25.27 -3.98
CA LEU A 389 -0.76 -24.53 -4.58
C LEU A 389 0.52 -25.38 -4.62
N ASP A 390 0.83 -26.09 -3.55
CA ASP A 390 2.00 -26.98 -3.51
C ASP A 390 1.88 -28.10 -4.58
N MET A 391 0.70 -28.70 -4.73
CA MET A 391 0.44 -29.65 -5.82
C MET A 391 0.68 -29.03 -7.19
N TYR A 392 0.15 -27.81 -7.43
CA TYR A 392 0.36 -27.11 -8.70
C TYR A 392 1.83 -26.77 -8.95
N LEU A 393 2.59 -26.39 -7.93
CA LEU A 393 4.02 -26.09 -8.07
C LEU A 393 4.84 -27.34 -8.43
N ARG A 394 4.45 -28.52 -7.94
CA ARG A 394 5.17 -29.78 -8.21
C ARG A 394 4.73 -30.48 -9.48
N TYR A 395 3.42 -30.51 -9.75
CA TYR A 395 2.82 -31.33 -10.80
C TYR A 395 2.19 -30.49 -11.92
N GLY A 396 2.22 -29.15 -11.81
CA GLY A 396 1.72 -28.24 -12.83
C GLY A 396 0.26 -28.45 -13.18
N TYR A 397 -0.06 -28.32 -14.47
CA TYR A 397 -1.42 -28.50 -14.99
C TYR A 397 -1.96 -29.92 -14.81
N ALA A 398 -1.14 -30.95 -14.58
CA ALA A 398 -1.65 -32.31 -14.36
C ALA A 398 -2.58 -32.36 -13.13
N PHE A 399 -2.22 -31.66 -12.05
CA PHE A 399 -3.10 -31.52 -10.89
C PHE A 399 -4.35 -30.70 -11.21
N GLY A 400 -4.17 -29.53 -11.86
CA GLY A 400 -5.28 -28.65 -12.23
C GLY A 400 -6.32 -29.37 -13.10
N GLU A 401 -5.88 -30.13 -14.10
CA GLU A 401 -6.74 -30.87 -15.02
C GLU A 401 -7.45 -32.06 -14.37
N ASN A 402 -6.77 -32.79 -13.47
CA ASN A 402 -7.41 -33.86 -12.71
C ASN A 402 -8.55 -33.30 -11.84
N LEU A 403 -8.27 -32.25 -11.05
CA LEU A 403 -9.26 -31.60 -10.20
C LEU A 403 -10.42 -31.01 -11.03
N ARG A 404 -10.11 -30.32 -12.13
CA ARG A 404 -11.09 -29.77 -13.08
C ARG A 404 -12.03 -30.86 -13.59
N SER A 405 -11.46 -31.99 -14.04
CA SER A 405 -12.23 -33.10 -14.60
C SER A 405 -13.20 -33.70 -13.59
N LYS A 406 -12.78 -33.87 -12.33
CA LYS A 406 -13.65 -34.32 -11.23
C LYS A 406 -14.81 -33.34 -10.99
N LEU A 407 -14.49 -32.05 -10.87
CA LEU A 407 -15.49 -31.01 -10.59
C LEU A 407 -16.53 -30.86 -11.71
N VAL A 408 -16.10 -30.90 -12.98
CA VAL A 408 -17.01 -30.78 -14.14
C VAL A 408 -17.85 -32.05 -14.33
N ALA A 409 -17.34 -33.23 -13.94
CA ALA A 409 -18.05 -34.50 -14.07
C ALA A 409 -19.12 -34.74 -12.99
N LEU A 410 -19.21 -33.89 -11.96
CA LEU A 410 -20.15 -34.06 -10.86
C LEU A 410 -21.60 -34.13 -11.36
N LYS A 411 -22.27 -35.26 -11.16
CA LYS A 411 -23.71 -35.45 -11.46
C LYS A 411 -24.61 -35.15 -10.26
N LYS A 412 -24.09 -35.31 -9.05
CA LYS A 412 -24.77 -35.08 -7.77
C LYS A 412 -23.91 -34.16 -6.90
N LYS A 413 -24.47 -33.67 -5.78
CA LYS A 413 -23.70 -32.87 -4.84
C LYS A 413 -22.73 -33.75 -4.07
N GLU A 414 -21.47 -33.34 -4.01
CA GLU A 414 -20.40 -34.04 -3.28
C GLU A 414 -19.70 -33.10 -2.29
N PHE A 415 -18.81 -33.65 -1.46
CA PHE A 415 -17.97 -32.82 -0.59
C PHE A 415 -16.72 -32.39 -1.35
N GLY A 416 -16.57 -31.09 -1.55
CA GLY A 416 -15.45 -30.46 -2.24
C GLY A 416 -14.12 -30.79 -1.59
N ARG A 417 -14.06 -30.89 -0.25
CA ARG A 417 -12.86 -31.36 0.44
C ARG A 417 -12.42 -32.76 -0.02
N ALA A 418 -13.35 -33.71 -0.07
CA ALA A 418 -13.04 -35.08 -0.47
C ALA A 418 -12.56 -35.14 -1.93
N LEU A 419 -13.14 -34.32 -2.81
CA LEU A 419 -12.69 -34.21 -4.20
C LEU A 419 -11.26 -33.68 -4.33
N VAL A 420 -10.88 -32.70 -3.50
CA VAL A 420 -9.51 -32.17 -3.47
C VAL A 420 -8.54 -33.21 -2.92
N GLU A 421 -8.90 -33.90 -1.83
CA GLU A 421 -8.09 -35.00 -1.27
C GLU A 421 -7.87 -36.11 -2.28
N GLN A 422 -8.93 -36.54 -2.97
CA GLN A 422 -8.84 -37.54 -4.02
C GLN A 422 -7.92 -37.10 -5.17
N ALA A 423 -8.04 -35.84 -5.63
CA ALA A 423 -7.17 -35.31 -6.68
C ALA A 423 -5.69 -35.24 -6.23
N ILE A 424 -5.44 -34.90 -4.97
CA ILE A 424 -4.08 -34.91 -4.38
C ILE A 424 -3.53 -36.34 -4.40
N GLU A 425 -4.28 -37.31 -3.92
CA GLU A 425 -3.83 -38.71 -3.82
C GLU A 425 -3.57 -39.32 -5.19
N GLU A 426 -4.48 -39.14 -6.15
CA GLU A 426 -4.33 -39.68 -7.50
C GLU A 426 -3.12 -39.11 -8.25
N VAL A 427 -2.85 -37.81 -8.10
CA VAL A 427 -1.77 -37.14 -8.84
C VAL A 427 -0.42 -37.30 -8.15
N SER A 428 -0.38 -37.29 -6.82
CA SER A 428 0.87 -37.44 -6.07
C SER A 428 1.28 -38.90 -5.88
N GLY A 429 0.33 -39.85 -5.94
CA GLY A 429 0.56 -41.26 -5.60
C GLY A 429 0.77 -41.49 -4.09
N VAL A 430 0.47 -40.51 -3.24
CA VAL A 430 0.66 -40.55 -1.79
C VAL A 430 -0.69 -40.34 -1.10
N PRO A 431 -0.97 -41.01 0.03
CA PRO A 431 -2.20 -40.76 0.79
C PRO A 431 -2.39 -39.26 1.07
N ALA A 432 -3.59 -38.74 0.78
CA ALA A 432 -3.87 -37.31 0.79
C ALA A 432 -3.48 -36.63 2.11
N GLU A 433 -3.80 -37.24 3.25
CA GLU A 433 -3.47 -36.71 4.58
C GLU A 433 -1.96 -36.50 4.77
N THR A 434 -1.16 -37.49 4.36
CA THR A 434 0.30 -37.46 4.43
C THR A 434 0.85 -36.33 3.55
N TYR A 435 0.37 -36.23 2.32
CA TYR A 435 0.79 -35.18 1.39
C TYR A 435 0.43 -33.79 1.94
N ILE A 436 -0.82 -33.58 2.33
CA ILE A 436 -1.33 -32.30 2.82
C ILE A 436 -0.50 -31.82 4.02
N LYS A 437 -0.21 -32.70 4.99
CA LYS A 437 0.61 -32.34 6.16
C LYS A 437 2.00 -31.87 5.76
N ALA A 438 2.66 -32.56 4.82
CA ALA A 438 3.97 -32.20 4.32
C ALA A 438 3.94 -30.88 3.51
N ALA A 439 2.97 -30.73 2.61
CA ALA A 439 2.77 -29.54 1.79
C ALA A 439 2.54 -28.30 2.66
N LEU A 440 1.65 -28.36 3.65
CA LEU A 440 1.37 -27.23 4.53
C LEU A 440 2.58 -26.82 5.37
N LYS A 441 3.39 -27.80 5.80
CA LYS A 441 4.66 -27.52 6.50
C LYS A 441 5.64 -26.79 5.57
N ALA A 442 5.85 -27.29 4.36
CA ALA A 442 6.76 -26.69 3.38
C ALA A 442 6.32 -25.27 2.98
N GLN A 443 5.04 -25.06 2.73
CA GLN A 443 4.49 -23.73 2.42
C GLN A 443 4.62 -22.76 3.60
N ALA A 444 4.42 -23.23 4.83
CA ALA A 444 4.61 -22.40 6.02
C ALA A 444 6.06 -21.95 6.19
N GLU A 445 7.02 -22.87 5.99
CA GLU A 445 8.46 -22.57 5.99
C GLU A 445 8.83 -21.58 4.89
N GLY A 446 8.32 -21.78 3.67
CA GLY A 446 8.55 -20.87 2.53
C GLY A 446 8.05 -19.44 2.79
N VAL A 447 6.86 -19.30 3.40
CA VAL A 447 6.32 -17.99 3.78
C VAL A 447 7.16 -17.33 4.87
N LEU A 448 7.62 -18.09 5.87
CA LEU A 448 8.46 -17.55 6.95
C LEU A 448 9.80 -17.07 6.41
N GLN A 449 10.48 -17.87 5.59
CA GLN A 449 11.73 -17.48 4.94
C GLN A 449 11.56 -16.23 4.06
N TYR A 450 10.45 -16.14 3.34
CA TYR A 450 10.14 -14.95 2.54
C TYR A 450 9.94 -13.71 3.43
N TRP A 451 9.22 -13.85 4.55
CA TRP A 451 9.00 -12.77 5.51
C TRP A 451 10.28 -12.31 6.21
N GLU A 452 11.15 -13.24 6.59
CA GLU A 452 12.46 -12.94 7.21
C GLU A 452 13.32 -12.11 6.26
N LYS A 453 13.41 -12.50 4.99
CA LYS A 453 14.15 -11.74 3.97
C LYS A 453 13.64 -10.32 3.80
N LEU A 454 12.31 -10.13 3.77
CA LEU A 454 11.69 -8.80 3.70
C LEU A 454 11.98 -7.95 4.95
N SER A 455 12.21 -8.57 6.10
CA SER A 455 12.42 -7.85 7.36
C SER A 455 13.88 -7.45 7.56
N THR A 456 14.82 -8.16 6.93
CA THR A 456 16.27 -7.90 7.04
C THR A 456 16.80 -6.88 6.03
N HIS A 457 16.07 -6.60 4.95
CA HIS A 457 16.41 -5.60 3.94
C HIS A 457 15.23 -4.64 3.83
N PRO A 458 15.17 -3.60 4.69
CA PRO A 458 14.07 -2.65 4.72
C PRO A 458 13.87 -2.02 3.36
#